data_AF-A0A940QXR0-F1
#
_entry.id   AF-A0A940QXR0-F1
#
_cell.length_a   1.000
_cell.length_b   1.000
_cell.length_c   1.000
_cell.angle_alpha   90.00
_cell.angle_beta   90.00
_cell.angle_gamma   90.00
#
_symmetry.space_group_name_H-M   'P 1'
#
loop_
_entity.id
_entity.type
_entity.pdbx_description
1 polymer ?
#
loop_
_entity_poly.entity_id
_entity_poly.type
_entity_poly.pdbx_seq_one_letter_code
_entity_poly.pdbx_strand_id
1 'polypeptide(L)'
;PLEKMTAKELREMALGLSGIEGVHAMKKEELITAIRAAKGITEPEPKKEKKAFVKKEKVVLTLAQLKQKVRELRAKREELVQEKNVKMAEILRRRISRLKKKTRRAA
;
A
#
# COMPACT_ATOMS: atom_id res chain seq x y z
N PRO A 1 -12.67 -1.50 -14.81
CA PRO A 1 -13.15 -0.39 -15.69
C PRO A 1 -14.68 -0.30 -15.73
N LEU A 2 -15.36 -1.44 -15.85
CA LEU A 2 -16.82 -1.57 -15.93
C LEU A 2 -17.57 -1.09 -14.67
N GLU A 3 -16.94 -1.12 -13.49
CA GLU A 3 -17.56 -0.69 -12.22
C GLU A 3 -17.89 0.81 -12.16
N LYS A 4 -17.18 1.62 -12.97
CA LYS A 4 -17.40 3.07 -13.06
C LYS A 4 -18.58 3.44 -13.97
N MET A 5 -19.06 2.50 -14.77
CA MET A 5 -20.16 2.73 -15.71
C MET A 5 -21.50 2.75 -14.94
N THR A 6 -22.47 3.48 -15.48
CA THR A 6 -23.82 3.48 -14.92
C THR A 6 -24.57 2.20 -15.31
N ALA A 7 -25.61 1.84 -14.57
CA ALA A 7 -26.39 0.63 -14.87
C ALA A 7 -27.01 0.67 -16.29
N LYS A 8 -27.31 1.88 -16.81
CA LYS A 8 -27.81 2.06 -18.18
C LYS A 8 -26.76 1.71 -19.23
N GLU A 9 -25.54 2.21 -19.08
CA GLU A 9 -24.42 1.92 -19.98
C GLU A 9 -24.05 0.43 -19.95
N LEU A 10 -24.14 -0.21 -18.78
CA LEU A 10 -23.93 -1.65 -18.65
C LEU A 10 -25.02 -2.45 -19.37
N ARG A 11 -26.28 -2.01 -19.32
CA ARG A 11 -27.37 -2.65 -20.07
C ARG A 11 -27.20 -2.52 -21.58
N GLU A 12 -26.84 -1.35 -22.07
CA GLU A 12 -26.59 -1.14 -23.51
C GLU A 12 -25.43 -2.01 -24.02
N MET A 13 -24.35 -2.12 -23.23
CA MET A 13 -23.24 -3.02 -23.55
C MET A 13 -23.64 -4.49 -23.50
N ALA A 14 -24.52 -4.90 -22.57
CA ALA A 14 -24.99 -6.27 -22.48
C ALA A 14 -25.96 -6.62 -23.63
N LEU A 15 -26.83 -5.69 -24.06
CA LEU A 15 -27.71 -5.85 -25.22
C LEU A 15 -26.92 -6.00 -26.54
N GLY A 16 -25.78 -5.33 -26.65
CA GLY A 16 -24.87 -5.47 -27.80
C GLY A 16 -24.09 -6.79 -27.82
N LEU A 17 -24.10 -7.57 -26.74
CA LEU A 17 -23.45 -8.88 -26.67
C LEU A 17 -24.50 -9.98 -26.84
N SER A 18 -24.44 -10.68 -27.97
CA SER A 18 -25.31 -11.83 -28.24
C SER A 18 -24.97 -12.98 -27.29
N GLY A 19 -25.73 -13.11 -26.20
CA GLY A 19 -25.54 -14.15 -25.18
C GLY A 19 -26.00 -13.79 -23.77
N ILE A 20 -26.44 -12.55 -23.51
CA ILE A 20 -26.98 -12.14 -22.21
C ILE A 20 -28.49 -11.86 -22.35
N GLU A 21 -29.31 -12.79 -21.85
CA GLU A 21 -30.77 -12.62 -21.74
C GLU A 21 -31.13 -12.09 -20.35
N GLY A 22 -32.22 -11.31 -20.23
CA GLY A 22 -32.67 -10.78 -18.94
C GLY A 22 -31.94 -9.51 -18.44
N VAL A 23 -31.25 -8.80 -19.34
CA VAL A 23 -30.46 -7.57 -19.06
C VAL A 23 -31.23 -6.49 -18.28
N HIS A 24 -32.54 -6.37 -18.52
CA HIS A 24 -33.38 -5.37 -17.85
C HIS A 24 -33.68 -5.70 -16.37
N ALA A 25 -33.63 -6.98 -15.99
CA ALA A 25 -33.91 -7.45 -14.64
C ALA A 25 -32.64 -7.56 -13.76
N MET A 26 -31.45 -7.59 -14.37
CA MET A 26 -30.18 -7.77 -13.67
C MET A 26 -29.75 -6.53 -12.88
N LYS A 27 -29.20 -6.76 -11.68
CA LYS A 27 -28.57 -5.71 -10.88
C LYS A 27 -27.24 -5.26 -11.51
N LYS A 28 -26.75 -4.09 -11.12
CA LYS A 28 -25.50 -3.51 -11.67
C LYS A 28 -24.32 -4.49 -11.57
N GLU A 29 -24.20 -5.22 -10.47
CA GLU A 29 -23.12 -6.17 -10.23
C GLU A 29 -23.22 -7.39 -11.15
N GLU A 30 -24.43 -7.92 -11.33
CA GLU A 30 -24.75 -9.04 -12.22
C GLU A 30 -24.51 -8.69 -13.69
N LEU A 31 -24.82 -7.46 -14.11
CA LEU A 31 -24.49 -6.98 -15.45
C LEU A 31 -22.98 -6.93 -15.68
N ILE A 32 -22.20 -6.53 -14.67
CA ILE A 32 -20.73 -6.48 -14.78
C ILE A 32 -20.17 -7.90 -14.94
N THR A 33 -20.66 -8.87 -14.17
CA THR A 33 -20.20 -10.27 -14.26
C THR A 33 -20.61 -10.90 -15.59
N ALA A 34 -21.85 -10.70 -16.04
CA ALA A 34 -22.34 -11.21 -17.32
C ALA A 34 -21.55 -10.63 -18.51
N ILE A 35 -21.29 -9.32 -18.52
CA ILE A 35 -20.48 -8.66 -19.58
C ILE A 35 -19.02 -9.14 -19.54
N ARG A 36 -18.46 -9.41 -18.35
CA ARG A 36 -17.10 -9.97 -18.22
C ARG A 36 -17.02 -11.39 -18.77
N ALA A 37 -18.01 -12.22 -18.44
CA ALA A 37 -18.11 -13.60 -18.92
C ALA A 37 -18.30 -13.64 -20.45
N ALA A 38 -19.23 -12.84 -20.99
CA ALA A 38 -19.50 -12.75 -22.42
C ALA A 38 -18.31 -12.20 -23.23
N LYS A 39 -17.49 -11.33 -22.63
CA LYS A 39 -16.26 -10.81 -23.27
C LYS A 39 -15.05 -11.75 -23.13
N GLY A 40 -15.17 -12.89 -22.43
CA GLY A 40 -14.08 -13.87 -22.26
C GLY A 40 -12.85 -13.32 -21.55
N ILE A 41 -12.98 -12.23 -20.78
CA ILE A 41 -11.86 -11.63 -20.05
C ILE A 41 -11.80 -12.29 -18.68
N THR A 42 -11.03 -13.36 -18.59
CA THR A 42 -10.52 -13.89 -17.31
C THR A 42 -9.77 -12.76 -16.61
N GLU A 43 -10.18 -12.47 -15.38
CA GLU A 43 -9.63 -11.49 -14.42
C GLU A 43 -8.53 -10.55 -14.95
N PRO A 44 -8.79 -9.24 -15.10
CA PRO A 44 -7.70 -8.30 -14.90
C PRO A 44 -7.35 -8.38 -13.41
N GLU A 45 -6.14 -8.88 -13.13
CA GLU A 45 -5.45 -8.79 -11.83
C GLU A 45 -5.90 -7.52 -11.09
N PRO A 46 -6.19 -7.59 -9.78
CA PRO A 46 -6.66 -6.45 -9.03
C PRO A 46 -5.72 -5.29 -9.31
N LYS A 47 -6.23 -4.30 -10.05
CA LYS A 47 -5.49 -3.10 -10.44
C LYS A 47 -4.87 -2.61 -9.16
N LYS A 48 -3.53 -2.76 -9.04
CA LYS A 48 -2.71 -2.32 -7.90
C LYS A 48 -3.36 -1.05 -7.40
N GLU A 49 -4.14 -1.19 -6.32
CA GLU A 49 -4.81 -0.05 -5.73
C GLU A 49 -3.68 0.91 -5.51
N LYS A 50 -3.77 2.09 -6.15
CA LYS A 50 -2.81 3.17 -5.99
C LYS A 50 -2.59 3.22 -4.50
N LYS A 51 -1.41 2.74 -4.04
CA LYS A 51 -1.18 2.47 -2.63
C LYS A 51 -1.70 3.70 -1.94
N ALA A 52 -2.87 3.57 -1.31
CA ALA A 52 -3.30 4.59 -0.40
C ALA A 52 -2.05 4.74 0.46
N PHE A 53 -1.67 5.97 0.79
CA PHE A 53 -0.88 6.13 1.98
C PHE A 53 -1.77 5.58 3.10
N VAL A 54 -1.83 4.24 3.24
CA VAL A 54 -2.07 3.53 4.46
C VAL A 54 -1.09 4.26 5.32
N LYS A 55 -1.62 5.19 6.12
CA LYS A 55 -0.88 5.91 7.14
C LYS A 55 -0.20 4.76 7.82
N LYS A 56 1.10 4.53 7.52
CA LYS A 56 1.84 3.39 8.07
C LYS A 56 1.54 3.52 9.53
N GLU A 57 0.75 2.60 10.05
CA GLU A 57 0.28 2.67 11.42
C GLU A 57 1.52 3.04 12.19
N LYS A 58 1.47 4.16 12.92
CA LYS A 58 2.65 4.64 13.61
C LYS A 58 3.02 3.48 14.51
N VAL A 59 3.98 2.64 14.07
CA VAL A 59 4.41 1.49 14.81
C VAL A 59 4.91 2.12 16.08
N VAL A 60 4.12 1.98 17.15
CA VAL A 60 4.45 2.52 18.45
C VAL A 60 5.63 1.67 18.88
N LEU A 61 6.82 2.09 18.44
CA LEU A 61 8.04 1.40 18.76
C LEU A 61 8.11 1.40 20.28
N THR A 62 8.04 0.20 20.86
CA THR A 62 8.11 0.05 22.30
C THR A 62 9.45 0.61 22.79
N LEU A 63 9.54 1.02 24.06
CA LEU A 63 10.78 1.53 24.64
C LEU A 63 11.97 0.57 24.41
N ALA A 64 11.71 -0.74 24.46
CA ALA A 64 12.69 -1.78 24.16
C ALA A 64 13.19 -1.71 22.71
N GLN A 65 12.28 -1.63 21.73
CA GLN A 65 12.62 -1.54 20.31
C GLN A 65 13.39 -0.25 19.98
N LEU A 66 13.05 0.87 20.62
CA LEU A 66 13.80 2.12 20.45
C LEU A 66 15.23 2.00 20.99
N LYS A 67 15.41 1.37 22.16
CA LYS A 67 16.74 1.12 22.74
C LYS A 67 17.56 0.16 21.88
N GLN A 68 16.94 -0.87 21.32
CA GLN A 68 17.58 -1.81 20.39
C GLN A 68 18.09 -1.09 19.14
N LYS A 69 17.24 -0.28 18.47
CA LYS A 69 17.65 0.54 17.32
C LYS A 69 18.80 1.49 17.64
N VAL A 70 18.86 2.04 18.86
CA VAL A 70 19.99 2.88 19.29
C VAL A 70 21.30 2.07 19.36
N ARG A 71 21.26 0.82 19.83
CA ARG A 71 22.44 -0.07 19.86
C ARG A 71 22.90 -0.41 18.44
N GLU A 72 21.99 -0.80 17.57
CA GLU A 72 22.30 -1.11 16.16
C GLU A 72 22.93 0.08 15.43
N LEU A 73 22.38 1.28 15.59
CA LEU A 73 22.93 2.48 14.94
C LEU A 73 24.28 2.90 15.51
N ARG A 74 24.62 2.52 16.74
CA ARG A 74 25.94 2.77 17.32
C ARG A 74 27.01 1.89 16.67
N ALA A 75 26.74 0.59 16.54
CA ALA A 75 27.64 -0.33 15.84
C ALA A 75 27.91 0.14 14.40
N LYS A 76 26.85 0.45 13.64
CA LYS A 76 26.98 1.00 12.28
C LYS A 76 27.74 2.32 12.21
N ARG A 77 27.66 3.15 13.25
CA ARG A 77 28.45 4.39 13.31
C ARG A 77 29.93 4.08 13.49
N GLU A 78 30.27 3.12 14.34
CA GLU A 78 31.67 2.72 14.58
C GLU A 78 32.30 2.15 13.32
N GLU A 79 31.60 1.28 12.60
CA GLU A 79 31.98 0.79 11.26
C GLU A 79 32.25 1.95 10.29
N LEU A 80 31.32 2.90 10.17
CA LEU A 80 31.48 4.04 9.26
C LEU A 80 32.60 5.02 9.67
N VAL A 81 32.93 5.09 10.96
CA VAL A 81 34.08 5.86 11.45
C VAL A 81 35.38 5.18 11.05
N GLN A 82 35.45 3.85 11.13
CA GLN A 82 36.60 3.07 10.66
C GLN A 82 36.79 3.21 9.14
N GLU A 83 35.69 3.20 8.38
CA GLU A 83 35.67 3.47 6.93
C GLU A 83 35.95 4.94 6.56
N LYS A 84 36.24 5.82 7.54
CA LYS A 84 36.44 7.27 7.37
C LYS A 84 35.27 7.98 6.66
N ASN A 85 34.08 7.41 6.67
CA ASN A 85 32.87 8.02 6.12
C ASN A 85 32.23 8.98 7.13
N VAL A 86 32.88 10.14 7.28
CA VAL A 86 32.53 11.16 8.28
C VAL A 86 31.09 11.66 8.14
N LYS A 87 30.62 11.84 6.89
CA LYS A 87 29.26 12.31 6.59
C LYS A 87 28.20 11.32 7.08
N MET A 88 28.36 10.03 6.77
CA MET A 88 27.40 9.01 7.21
C MET A 88 27.45 8.79 8.72
N ALA A 89 28.65 8.82 9.32
CA ALA A 89 28.81 8.76 10.76
C ALA A 89 28.10 9.92 11.49
N GLU A 90 28.11 11.13 10.91
CA GLU A 90 27.40 12.29 11.47
C GLU A 90 25.88 12.13 11.37
N ILE A 91 25.36 11.65 10.23
CA ILE A 91 23.94 11.34 10.05
C ILE A 91 23.48 10.33 11.09
N LEU A 92 24.25 9.26 11.33
CA LEU A 92 23.94 8.28 12.34
C LEU A 92 23.98 8.87 13.76
N ARG A 93 24.96 9.72 14.09
CA ARG A 93 24.99 10.46 15.37
C ARG A 93 23.71 11.26 15.59
N ARG A 94 23.24 12.00 14.57
CA ARG A 94 22.00 12.80 14.64
C ARG A 94 20.77 11.89 14.83
N ARG A 95 20.69 10.76 14.11
CA ARG A 95 19.61 9.77 14.25
C ARG A 95 19.57 9.13 15.65
N ILE A 96 20.73 8.74 16.19
CA ILE A 96 20.86 8.22 17.56
C ILE A 96 20.33 9.22 18.57
N SER A 97 20.73 10.49 18.47
CA SER A 97 20.25 11.56 19.36
C SER A 97 18.74 11.73 19.30
N ARG A 98 18.14 11.70 18.10
CA ARG A 98 16.68 11.77 17.93
C ARG A 98 15.98 10.57 18.57
N LEU A 99 16.50 9.35 18.40
CA LEU A 99 15.94 8.15 19.01
C LEU A 99 16.05 8.18 20.54
N LYS A 100 17.18 8.64 21.10
CA LYS A 100 17.34 8.85 22.55
C LYS A 100 16.37 9.88 23.12
N LYS A 101 16.08 10.95 22.38
CA LYS A 101 15.05 11.93 22.76
C LYS A 101 13.66 11.30 22.72
N LYS A 102 13.35 10.44 21.73
CA LYS A 102 12.10 9.70 21.66
C LYS A 102 11.95 8.71 22.82
N THR A 103 13.00 7.98 23.20
CA THR A 103 12.95 7.08 24.37
C THR A 103 12.71 7.83 25.68
N ARG A 104 13.27 9.03 25.84
CA ARG A 104 13.06 9.86 27.04
C ARG A 104 11.66 10.47 27.11
N ARG A 105 10.98 10.65 25.98
CA ARG A 105 9.61 11.19 25.93
C ARG A 105 8.54 10.12 26.07
N ALA A 106 8.91 8.85 25.84
CA ALA A 106 8.02 7.71 25.90
C ALA A 106 8.14 6.91 27.22
N ALA A 107 9.09 7.31 28.07
CA ALA A 107 9.24 6.84 29.44
C ALA A 107 8.68 7.93 30.36
#